data_AF-A0A4Q4WAX5-F1
#
_entry.id   AF-A0A4Q4WAX5-F1
#
_cell.length_a   1.000
_cell.length_b   1.000
_cell.length_c   1.000
_cell.angle_alpha   90.00
_cell.angle_beta   90.00
_cell.angle_gamma   90.00
#
_symmetry.space_group_name_H-M   'P 1'
#
loop_
_entity.id
_entity.type
_entity.pdbx_description
1 polymer ?
#
loop_
_entity_poly.entity_id
_entity_poly.type
_entity_poly.pdbx_seq_one_letter_code
_entity_poly.pdbx_strand_id
1 'polypeptide(L)'
;MLPLGLARVEKSVRYLHEAFCALRVHQENEKPWHEAYPAPKDVSPKTITRAELLAVMKENGGSIPGRDFVLVDLRRMDHKGGTIRGSINLPAQSLYPSIPTLHEIFKAAGVRKVIWYCGESGLY
;
A
#
# COMPACT_ATOMS: atom_id res chain seq x y z
N MET A 1 13.94 -24.04 -27.25
CA MET A 1 14.41 -23.61 -25.92
C MET A 1 14.93 -22.19 -26.02
N LEU A 2 14.15 -21.23 -25.51
CA LEU A 2 14.50 -19.81 -25.30
C LEU A 2 13.69 -19.40 -24.07
N PRO A 3 14.29 -18.89 -22.98
CA PRO A 3 13.51 -18.52 -21.82
C PRO A 3 12.85 -17.14 -22.05
N LEU A 4 11.55 -17.11 -21.78
CA LEU A 4 10.67 -15.97 -21.87
C LEU A 4 11.08 -14.86 -20.89
N GLY A 5 11.38 -13.70 -21.46
CA GLY A 5 10.87 -12.39 -21.05
C GLY A 5 10.96 -12.00 -19.57
N LEU A 6 12.05 -11.32 -19.22
CA LEU A 6 12.21 -10.53 -18.01
C LEU A 6 11.15 -9.41 -17.98
N ALA A 7 10.05 -9.60 -17.24
CA ALA A 7 9.07 -8.54 -17.00
C ALA A 7 9.62 -7.54 -15.98
N ARG A 8 10.11 -6.42 -16.50
CA ARG A 8 10.64 -5.23 -15.85
C ARG A 8 9.77 -4.77 -14.66
N VAL A 9 10.36 -4.80 -13.47
CA VAL A 9 9.79 -4.25 -12.22
C VAL A 9 9.88 -2.73 -12.29
N GLU A 10 8.79 -2.09 -12.68
CA GLU A 10 8.73 -0.62 -12.76
C GLU A 10 7.33 -0.14 -12.37
N LYS A 11 6.74 -0.69 -11.29
CA LYS A 11 5.33 -0.41 -10.93
C LYS A 11 5.11 -0.48 -9.42
N SER A 12 5.40 0.60 -8.70
CA SER A 12 5.07 0.74 -7.27
C SER A 12 4.88 2.21 -6.88
N VAL A 13 4.03 2.95 -7.58
CA VAL A 13 3.56 4.27 -7.11
C VAL A 13 2.11 4.49 -7.57
N ARG A 14 1.16 3.79 -6.93
CA ARG A 14 -0.19 4.34 -6.67
C ARG A 14 -0.94 3.53 -5.61
N TYR A 15 -0.78 3.98 -4.39
CA TYR A 15 -1.88 4.28 -3.46
C TYR A 15 -1.71 5.74 -2.99
N LEU A 16 -1.53 6.67 -3.94
CA LEU A 16 -1.37 8.11 -3.66
C LEU A 16 -2.44 8.97 -4.35
N HIS A 17 -3.51 8.37 -4.88
CA HIS A 17 -4.61 9.14 -5.46
C HIS A 17 -5.97 8.93 -4.78
N GLU A 18 -6.16 7.87 -3.99
CA GLU A 18 -7.42 7.60 -3.29
C GLU A 18 -7.21 7.24 -1.82
N ALA A 19 -6.39 8.03 -1.13
CA ALA A 19 -6.47 8.20 0.32
C ALA A 19 -7.15 9.55 0.62
N PHE A 20 -8.28 9.81 -0.06
CA PHE A 20 -9.22 10.88 0.27
C PHE A 20 -10.06 10.43 1.47
N CYS A 21 -9.39 10.28 2.62
CA CYS A 21 -10.02 9.96 3.89
C CYS A 21 -10.56 11.29 4.45
N ALA A 22 -11.83 11.58 4.18
CA ALA A 22 -12.45 12.86 4.47
C ALA A 22 -12.63 13.07 5.98
N LEU A 23 -11.62 13.66 6.63
CA LEU A 23 -11.80 14.27 7.95
C LEU A 23 -12.17 15.74 7.77
N ARG A 24 -13.46 16.05 8.00
CA ARG A 24 -13.89 17.39 8.41
C ARG A 24 -13.14 17.74 9.70
N VAL A 25 -12.07 18.52 9.56
CA VAL A 25 -11.50 19.35 10.63
C VAL A 25 -11.49 20.76 10.10
N HIS A 26 -12.08 21.68 10.84
CA HIS A 26 -12.02 23.12 10.56
C HIS A 26 -10.55 23.57 10.52
N GLN A 27 -10.01 23.76 9.31
CA GLN A 27 -8.82 24.56 9.01
C GLN A 27 -9.06 25.20 7.63
N GLU A 28 -9.60 26.42 7.60
CA GLU A 28 -9.65 27.21 6.38
C GLU A 28 -8.21 27.66 6.05
N ASN A 29 -7.65 27.10 4.95
CA ASN A 29 -6.41 27.48 4.22
C ASN A 29 -5.18 26.55 4.25
N GLU A 30 -5.23 25.33 4.81
CA GLU A 30 -4.13 24.38 4.58
C GLU A 30 -4.36 23.57 3.30
N LYS A 31 -3.40 23.64 2.37
CA LYS A 31 -3.39 22.76 1.20
C LYS A 31 -3.38 21.30 1.67
N PRO A 32 -4.14 20.40 1.01
CA PRO A 32 -4.06 18.98 1.28
C PRO A 32 -2.60 18.50 1.26
N TRP A 33 -2.21 17.72 2.27
CA TRP A 33 -0.81 17.28 2.46
C TRP A 33 -0.21 16.60 1.21
N HIS A 34 -1.05 15.93 0.41
CA HIS A 34 -0.63 15.20 -0.78
C HIS A 34 -0.21 16.13 -1.93
N GLU A 35 -0.61 17.41 -1.93
CA GLU A 35 -0.17 18.40 -2.92
C GLU A 35 1.33 18.73 -2.82
N ALA A 36 1.97 18.39 -1.70
CA ALA A 36 3.42 18.53 -1.54
C ALA A 36 4.23 17.55 -2.41
N TYR A 37 3.57 16.54 -3.01
CA TYR A 37 4.22 15.47 -3.75
C TYR A 37 3.76 15.43 -5.21
N PRO A 38 4.64 14.97 -6.14
CA PRO A 38 4.30 14.79 -7.54
C PRO A 38 3.04 13.95 -7.75
N ALA A 39 2.29 14.30 -8.79
CA ALA A 39 1.18 13.50 -9.26
C ALA A 39 1.66 12.07 -9.53
N PRO A 40 0.88 11.04 -9.16
CA PRO A 40 1.39 9.68 -9.28
C PRO A 40 1.46 9.23 -10.76
N LYS A 41 2.21 8.15 -11.05
CA LYS A 41 2.55 7.74 -12.43
C LYS A 41 1.58 6.74 -13.09
N ASP A 42 0.95 5.81 -12.37
CA ASP A 42 -0.01 4.81 -12.91
C ASP A 42 -1.47 4.89 -12.34
N VAL A 43 -2.44 5.50 -13.05
CA VAL A 43 -3.76 5.92 -12.48
C VAL A 43 -4.69 4.76 -12.16
N SER A 44 -4.36 3.56 -12.64
CA SER A 44 -5.21 2.38 -12.56
C SER A 44 -4.47 1.23 -11.85
N PRO A 45 -4.15 1.36 -10.55
CA PRO A 45 -3.50 0.28 -9.81
C PRO A 45 -4.43 -0.95 -9.71
N LYS A 46 -3.83 -2.14 -9.64
CA LYS A 46 -4.60 -3.35 -9.33
C LYS A 46 -5.12 -3.29 -7.90
N THR A 47 -6.40 -3.59 -7.71
CA THR A 47 -7.04 -3.65 -6.40
C THR A 47 -7.19 -5.10 -5.94
N ILE A 48 -7.29 -5.29 -4.63
CA ILE A 48 -7.68 -6.55 -4.01
C ILE A 48 -8.76 -6.23 -2.98
N THR A 49 -9.87 -6.96 -3.02
CA THR A 49 -10.95 -6.80 -2.07
C THR A 49 -10.58 -7.41 -0.72
N ARG A 50 -11.30 -7.00 0.33
CA ARG A 50 -11.16 -7.61 1.66
C ARG A 50 -11.39 -9.13 1.64
N ALA A 51 -12.39 -9.60 0.88
CA ALA A 51 -12.71 -11.02 0.77
C ALA A 51 -11.59 -11.80 0.08
N GLU A 52 -11.03 -11.26 -1.01
CA GLU A 52 -9.91 -11.89 -1.71
C GLU A 52 -8.64 -11.91 -0.85
N LEU A 53 -8.31 -10.82 -0.15
CA LEU A 53 -7.16 -10.80 0.77
C LEU A 53 -7.35 -11.83 1.89
N LEU A 54 -8.57 -11.94 2.43
CA LEU A 54 -8.88 -12.93 3.46
C LEU A 54 -8.74 -14.36 2.92
N ALA A 55 -9.16 -14.63 1.68
CA ALA A 55 -9.00 -15.93 1.04
C ALA A 55 -7.51 -16.27 0.83
N VAL A 56 -6.72 -15.33 0.31
CA VAL A 56 -5.25 -15.46 0.13
C VAL A 56 -4.55 -15.82 1.44
N MET A 57 -4.99 -15.24 2.56
CA MET A 57 -4.43 -15.51 3.88
C MET A 57 -4.88 -16.85 4.49
N LYS A 58 -5.94 -17.48 3.96
CA LYS A 58 -6.55 -18.72 4.51
C LYS A 58 -6.30 -19.98 3.68
N GLU A 59 -6.16 -19.88 2.36
CA GLU A 59 -6.05 -21.06 1.48
C GLU A 59 -4.75 -21.87 1.68
N ASN A 60 -4.87 -23.21 1.80
CA ASN A 60 -3.77 -24.20 1.78
C ASN A 60 -2.54 -23.88 2.66
N GLY A 61 -2.77 -23.44 3.91
CA GLY A 61 -1.70 -23.02 4.82
C GLY A 61 -1.36 -21.52 4.74
N GLY A 62 -2.05 -20.78 3.86
CA GLY A 62 -2.09 -19.32 3.75
C GLY A 62 -0.81 -18.70 3.23
N SER A 63 -0.90 -17.78 2.26
CA SER A 63 0.23 -16.88 2.01
C SER A 63 0.47 -16.04 3.28
N ILE A 64 1.70 -16.03 3.78
CA ILE A 64 2.06 -15.41 5.05
C ILE A 64 2.56 -13.98 4.79
N PRO A 65 1.92 -12.95 5.35
CA PRO A 65 2.47 -11.59 5.33
C PRO A 65 3.88 -11.55 5.95
N GLY A 66 4.80 -10.85 5.31
CA GLY A 66 6.22 -10.80 5.68
C GLY A 66 7.06 -11.96 5.12
N ARG A 67 6.45 -12.99 4.53
CA ARG A 67 7.15 -14.07 3.82
C ARG A 67 6.82 -14.09 2.33
N ASP A 68 5.54 -14.19 2.00
CA ASP A 68 5.07 -14.37 0.62
C ASP A 68 4.64 -13.04 -0.03
N PHE A 69 4.24 -12.07 0.80
CA PHE A 69 3.94 -10.70 0.40
C PHE A 69 4.13 -9.74 1.58
N VAL A 70 4.30 -8.45 1.32
CA VAL A 70 4.29 -7.41 2.35
C VAL A 70 2.91 -6.76 2.41
N LEU A 71 2.36 -6.63 3.61
CA LEU A 71 1.10 -5.93 3.85
C LEU A 71 1.41 -4.62 4.56
N VAL A 72 0.99 -3.50 4.00
CA VAL A 72 1.32 -2.15 4.50
C VAL A 72 0.07 -1.42 4.93
N ASP A 73 0.05 -0.99 6.19
CA ASP A 73 -0.97 -0.13 6.77
C ASP A 73 -0.58 1.34 6.59
N LEU A 74 -1.35 2.09 5.80
CA LEU A 74 -1.13 3.51 5.51
C LEU A 74 -1.79 4.45 6.52
N ARG A 75 -2.51 3.91 7.52
CA ARG A 75 -3.14 4.70 8.58
C ARG A 75 -2.09 5.42 9.44
N ARG A 76 -2.53 6.45 10.17
CA ARG A 76 -1.72 7.13 11.18
C ARG A 76 -1.86 6.34 12.50
N MET A 77 -1.94 7.05 13.63
CA MET A 77 -2.19 6.48 14.96
C MET A 77 -3.66 6.12 15.20
N ASP A 78 -4.51 6.20 14.17
CA ASP A 78 -5.96 6.00 14.23
C ASP A 78 -6.40 4.53 14.08
N HIS A 79 -5.47 3.58 14.18
CA HIS A 79 -5.73 2.13 14.13
C HIS A 79 -6.41 1.55 15.40
N LYS A 80 -7.43 2.24 15.91
CA LYS A 80 -8.24 1.79 17.05
C LYS A 80 -8.85 0.41 16.74
N GLY A 81 -8.58 -0.58 17.59
CA GLY A 81 -9.00 -1.98 17.37
C GLY A 81 -7.95 -2.86 16.67
N GLY A 82 -6.78 -2.33 16.34
CA GLY A 82 -5.62 -3.08 15.83
C GLY A 82 -5.37 -2.95 14.33
N THR A 83 -4.37 -3.70 13.85
CA THR A 83 -3.97 -3.78 12.45
C THR A 83 -4.17 -5.19 11.91
N ILE A 84 -4.14 -5.36 10.58
CA ILE A 84 -4.17 -6.70 10.00
C ILE A 84 -2.88 -7.43 10.42
N ARG A 85 -3.01 -8.66 10.92
CA ARG A 85 -1.87 -9.45 11.40
C ARG A 85 -0.77 -9.55 10.33
N GLY A 86 0.46 -9.25 10.73
CA GLY A 86 1.63 -9.29 9.85
C GLY A 86 1.79 -8.08 8.94
N SER A 87 0.99 -7.03 9.13
CA SER A 87 1.21 -5.74 8.47
C SER A 87 2.30 -4.91 9.14
N ILE A 88 2.97 -4.07 8.34
CA ILE A 88 3.83 -2.98 8.80
C ILE A 88 3.09 -1.65 8.64
N ASN A 89 3.14 -0.78 9.64
CA ASN A 89 2.52 0.55 9.56
C ASN A 89 3.50 1.58 9.02
N LEU A 90 3.16 2.16 7.87
CA LEU A 90 3.92 3.21 7.18
C LEU A 90 2.93 4.32 6.76
N PRO A 91 2.68 5.32 7.61
CA PRO A 91 1.66 6.34 7.36
C PRO A 91 1.86 7.09 6.03
N ALA A 92 0.77 7.31 5.28
CA ALA A 92 0.85 7.90 3.94
C ALA A 92 1.56 9.27 3.89
N GLN A 93 1.43 10.07 4.95
CA GLN A 93 1.96 11.43 5.06
C GLN A 93 3.51 11.48 5.07
N SER A 94 4.16 10.46 5.61
CA SER A 94 5.62 10.35 5.72
C SER A 94 6.21 9.29 4.78
N LEU A 95 5.38 8.59 4.01
CA LEU A 95 5.80 7.49 3.14
C LEU A 95 6.63 7.97 1.95
N TYR A 96 6.21 9.06 1.28
CA TYR A 96 6.75 9.45 -0.03
C TYR A 96 8.29 9.56 -0.08
N PRO A 97 8.96 10.25 0.85
CA PRO A 97 10.43 10.33 0.86
C PRO A 97 11.11 8.97 1.06
N SER A 98 10.43 8.01 1.67
CA SER A 98 10.96 6.69 2.00
C SER A 98 10.75 5.65 0.90
N ILE A 99 9.92 5.94 -0.11
CA ILE A 99 9.59 5.00 -1.20
C ILE A 99 10.84 4.42 -1.89
N PRO A 100 11.88 5.22 -2.26
CA PRO A 100 13.06 4.66 -2.92
C PRO A 100 13.81 3.65 -2.06
N THR A 101 14.01 3.95 -0.78
CA THR A 101 14.68 3.06 0.17
C THR A 101 13.87 1.80 0.42
N LEU A 102 12.56 1.93 0.63
CA LEU A 102 11.65 0.80 0.80
C LEU A 102 11.63 -0.12 -0.42
N HIS A 103 11.67 0.46 -1.63
CA HIS A 103 11.76 -0.31 -2.86
C HIS A 103 13.03 -1.17 -2.91
N GLU A 104 14.20 -0.60 -2.60
CA GLU A 104 15.45 -1.38 -2.59
C GLU A 104 15.47 -2.43 -1.48
N ILE A 105 14.93 -2.14 -0.30
CA ILE A 105 14.80 -3.13 0.79
C ILE A 105 13.90 -4.29 0.36
N PHE A 106 12.72 -4.01 -0.19
CA PHE A 106 11.79 -5.04 -0.62
C PHE A 106 12.35 -5.87 -1.77
N LYS A 107 13.03 -5.22 -2.71
CA LYS A 107 13.72 -5.89 -3.82
C LYS A 107 14.85 -6.80 -3.32
N ALA A 108 15.69 -6.32 -2.41
CA ALA A 108 16.77 -7.11 -1.81
C ALA A 108 16.24 -8.29 -0.99
N ALA A 109 15.11 -8.12 -0.32
CA ALA A 109 14.42 -9.19 0.40
C ALA A 109 13.66 -10.18 -0.52
N GLY A 110 13.70 -9.99 -1.85
CA GLY A 110 13.01 -10.87 -2.80
C GLY A 110 11.48 -10.75 -2.76
N VAL A 111 10.94 -9.65 -2.20
CA VAL A 111 9.51 -9.41 -2.12
C VAL A 111 8.94 -9.20 -3.52
N ARG A 112 7.98 -10.05 -3.90
CA ARG A 112 7.32 -9.99 -5.22
C ARG A 112 5.96 -9.31 -5.21
N LYS A 113 5.39 -9.09 -4.02
CA LYS A 113 4.04 -8.54 -3.86
C LYS A 113 3.98 -7.66 -2.62
N VAL A 114 3.49 -6.44 -2.81
CA VAL A 114 3.22 -5.47 -1.74
C VAL A 114 1.75 -5.05 -1.86
N ILE A 115 1.01 -5.15 -0.77
CA ILE A 115 -0.41 -4.79 -0.67
C ILE A 115 -0.51 -3.65 0.31
N TRP A 116 -1.14 -2.55 -0.09
CA TRP A 116 -1.30 -1.35 0.74
C TRP A 116 -2.78 -1.23 1.13
N TYR A 117 -3.06 -0.87 2.37
CA TYR A 117 -4.43 -0.60 2.83
C TYR A 117 -4.46 0.65 3.72
N CYS A 118 -5.61 1.32 3.78
CA CYS A 118 -5.86 2.49 4.63
C CYS A 118 -7.19 2.33 5.39
N GLY A 119 -7.47 3.26 6.32
CA GLY A 119 -8.62 3.20 7.24
C GLY A 119 -9.99 3.48 6.63
N GLU A 120 -10.01 4.08 5.45
CA GLU A 120 -11.19 4.20 4.61
C GLU A 120 -10.89 3.56 3.26
N SER A 121 -11.32 2.31 3.09
CA SER A 121 -11.53 1.70 1.77
C SER A 121 -13.03 1.65 1.46
N GLY A 122 -13.78 2.64 1.97
CA GLY A 122 -15.23 2.72 1.84
C GLY A 122 -15.61 2.81 0.37
N LEU A 123 -16.22 1.74 -0.14
CA LEU A 123 -17.07 1.78 -1.32
C LEU A 123 -18.11 2.89 -1.11
N TYR A 124 -18.20 3.80 -2.06
CA TYR A 124 -19.51 4.28 -2.51
C TYR A 124 -20.15 3.18 -3.34
#